data_AF-B7G6F3-F1
#
_entry.id   AF-B7G6F3-F1
#
_cell.length_a   1.000
_cell.length_b   1.000
_cell.length_c   1.000
_cell.angle_alpha   90.00
_cell.angle_beta   90.00
_cell.angle_gamma   90.00
#
_symmetry.space_group_name_H-M   'P 1'
#
loop_
_entity.id
_entity.type
_entity.pdbx_description
1 polymer ?
#
loop_
_entity_poly.entity_id
_entity_poly.type
_entity_poly.pdbx_seq_one_letter_code
_entity_poly.pdbx_strand_id
1 'polypeptide(L)'
;MNLFQPRNKENSPDDDQVTLIGSFADIIAQGVSWKDFFRACVPPRIVWTSVDCCCLTDQSQAPIDHNYAVDLVVQVPSIDSKQVLHISAQNAQAAVGTLAGLLLLLANGKDELELTFQSFATQPRHPFPPLASDTGLATVLSAKHKIVAVRLQFVDVDDSTCQLLAKTIPRMEYRQCTVEGLHQAVASNQCPSKLTISCTLQEFAKFGTGLGGNSVVRSMDLLLHFWLQGEPLHDFCRGLEHNLGLETLVIRYLDINDDGWTMLFHALRFHPTLQTLCLQFTDDFVDNFRRLTPERRTQRTQVVLDFLEENRVIQNVTWPIFQQDQELMDDIKSRLERNRGTGEEREHS
;
A
#
# COMPACT_ATOMS: atom_id res chain seq x y z
N MET A 1 -32.69 16.76 4.48
CA MET A 1 -32.84 16.08 3.17
C MET A 1 -32.81 14.60 3.44
N ASN A 2 -33.82 13.85 3.00
CA ASN A 2 -33.83 12.41 3.23
C ASN A 2 -33.04 11.74 2.09
N LEU A 3 -31.77 11.42 2.33
CA LEU A 3 -30.91 10.75 1.35
C LEU A 3 -31.16 9.24 1.29
N PHE A 4 -31.93 8.71 2.22
CA PHE A 4 -32.04 7.28 2.47
C PHE A 4 -33.46 6.83 2.78
N GLN A 5 -33.74 5.58 2.45
CA GLN A 5 -34.93 4.88 2.87
C GLN A 5 -34.56 3.56 3.56
N PRO A 6 -35.32 3.13 4.59
CA PRO A 6 -35.14 1.80 5.19
C PRO A 6 -35.25 0.71 4.13
N ARG A 7 -34.42 -0.34 4.24
CA ARG A 7 -34.55 -1.50 3.36
C ARG A 7 -35.84 -2.25 3.72
N ASN A 8 -36.57 -2.71 2.71
CA ASN A 8 -37.87 -3.35 2.91
C ASN A 8 -37.72 -4.61 3.79
N LYS A 9 -38.44 -4.66 4.91
CA LYS A 9 -38.28 -5.69 5.98
C LYS A 9 -38.57 -7.12 5.54
N GLU A 10 -39.21 -7.31 4.39
CA GLU A 10 -39.58 -8.65 3.89
C GLU A 10 -38.36 -9.53 3.56
N ASN A 11 -37.17 -8.94 3.35
CA ASN A 11 -35.98 -9.68 2.89
C ASN A 11 -34.76 -9.64 3.82
N SER A 12 -34.81 -8.93 4.96
CA SER A 12 -33.72 -8.92 5.94
C SER A 12 -34.23 -8.56 7.34
N PRO A 13 -33.95 -9.37 8.37
CA PRO A 13 -34.36 -9.11 9.75
C PRO A 13 -33.50 -8.07 10.47
N ASP A 14 -32.44 -7.55 9.86
CA ASP A 14 -31.59 -6.52 10.47
C ASP A 14 -32.22 -5.13 10.32
N ASP A 15 -32.68 -4.57 11.44
CA ASP A 15 -33.43 -3.30 11.52
C ASP A 15 -32.60 -2.04 11.15
N ASP A 16 -31.30 -2.18 10.88
CA ASP A 16 -30.37 -1.06 10.68
C ASP A 16 -29.96 -0.81 9.20
N GLN A 17 -30.57 -1.51 8.24
CA GLN A 17 -30.21 -1.36 6.82
C GLN A 17 -30.96 -0.21 6.11
N VAL A 18 -30.23 0.62 5.35
CA VAL A 18 -30.79 1.70 4.53
C VAL A 18 -30.28 1.65 3.08
N THR A 19 -31.09 2.11 2.13
CA THR A 19 -30.74 2.24 0.71
C THR A 19 -30.71 3.71 0.32
N LEU A 20 -29.75 4.09 -0.54
CA LEU A 20 -29.67 5.43 -1.09
C LEU A 20 -30.91 5.75 -1.96
N ILE A 21 -31.54 6.89 -1.71
CA ILE A 21 -32.61 7.42 -2.56
C ILE A 21 -31.97 8.14 -3.75
N GLY A 22 -32.14 7.59 -4.95
CA GLY A 22 -31.59 8.14 -6.18
C GLY A 22 -30.14 7.74 -6.44
N SER A 23 -29.39 8.59 -7.14
CA SER A 23 -28.00 8.37 -7.51
C SER A 23 -27.06 9.39 -6.88
N PHE A 24 -25.76 9.10 -6.87
CA PHE A 24 -24.73 10.09 -6.48
C PHE A 24 -24.77 11.35 -7.35
N ALA A 25 -25.13 11.23 -8.64
CA ALA A 25 -25.30 12.37 -9.52
C ALA A 25 -26.45 13.27 -9.05
N ASP A 26 -27.57 12.69 -8.59
CA ASP A 26 -28.69 13.45 -8.05
C ASP A 26 -28.32 14.20 -6.77
N ILE A 27 -27.49 13.58 -5.92
CA ILE A 27 -27.00 14.19 -4.66
C ILE A 27 -26.08 15.37 -4.96
N ILE A 28 -25.15 15.19 -5.91
CA ILE A 28 -24.25 16.25 -6.36
C ILE A 28 -25.05 17.40 -7.00
N ALA A 29 -26.03 17.08 -7.86
CA ALA A 29 -26.89 18.07 -8.51
C ALA A 29 -27.73 18.87 -7.51
N GLN A 30 -28.08 18.28 -6.37
CA GLN A 30 -28.76 18.94 -5.25
C GLN A 30 -27.81 19.79 -4.39
N GLY A 31 -26.53 19.86 -4.72
CA GLY A 31 -25.53 20.68 -4.02
C GLY A 31 -25.18 20.15 -2.63
N VAL A 32 -25.43 18.86 -2.37
CA VAL A 32 -25.11 18.23 -1.08
C VAL A 32 -23.60 18.14 -0.93
N SER A 33 -23.06 18.77 0.13
CA SER A 33 -21.64 18.67 0.44
C SER A 33 -21.29 17.29 0.99
N TRP A 34 -20.02 16.87 0.88
CA TRP A 34 -19.55 15.66 1.56
C TRP A 34 -19.87 15.67 3.06
N LYS A 35 -19.76 16.83 3.72
CA LYS A 35 -20.06 16.98 5.14
C LYS A 35 -21.54 16.74 5.45
N ASP A 36 -22.43 17.21 4.59
CA ASP A 36 -23.88 17.03 4.76
C ASP A 36 -24.30 15.60 4.42
N PHE A 37 -23.72 15.03 3.35
CA PHE A 37 -23.84 13.61 3.01
C PHE A 37 -23.38 12.73 4.16
N PHE A 38 -22.22 13.04 4.75
CA PHE A 38 -21.66 12.33 5.90
C PHE A 38 -22.57 12.47 7.14
N ARG A 39 -22.97 13.69 7.51
CA ARG A 39 -23.87 13.90 8.65
C ARG A 39 -25.20 13.18 8.50
N ALA A 40 -25.72 13.09 7.29
CA ALA A 40 -26.95 12.36 6.99
C ALA A 40 -26.80 10.84 7.13
N CYS A 41 -25.58 10.29 7.04
CA CYS A 41 -25.33 8.85 7.24
C CYS A 41 -24.67 8.47 8.57
N VAL A 42 -24.36 9.46 9.42
CA VAL A 42 -23.70 9.27 10.72
C VAL A 42 -24.63 9.55 11.90
N PRO A 43 -25.83 8.96 12.00
CA PRO A 43 -26.16 8.26 13.24
C PRO A 43 -25.17 7.09 13.39
N PRO A 44 -24.75 6.70 14.61
CA PRO A 44 -23.69 5.73 14.75
C PRO A 44 -24.16 4.42 14.11
N ARG A 45 -23.36 3.88 13.17
CA ARG A 45 -23.45 2.51 12.61
C ARG A 45 -24.23 2.30 11.31
N ILE A 46 -24.52 3.34 10.52
CA ILE A 46 -25.18 3.16 9.22
C ILE A 46 -24.16 3.12 8.07
N VAL A 47 -24.19 2.02 7.31
CA VAL A 47 -23.39 1.75 6.09
C VAL A 47 -24.33 1.71 4.86
N TRP A 48 -23.91 2.35 3.75
CA TRP A 48 -24.73 2.64 2.56
C TRP A 48 -24.82 1.50 1.56
N THR A 49 -25.92 1.44 0.79
CA THR A 49 -26.01 0.61 -0.43
C THR A 49 -26.79 1.27 -1.57
N SER A 50 -26.35 1.00 -2.81
CA SER A 50 -27.21 1.03 -4.00
C SER A 50 -28.21 -0.13 -3.93
N VAL A 51 -29.13 -0.24 -4.90
CA VAL A 51 -30.33 -1.10 -4.86
C VAL A 51 -30.07 -2.59 -4.52
N ASP A 52 -28.84 -3.09 -4.67
CA ASP A 52 -28.49 -4.53 -4.59
C ASP A 52 -27.59 -4.94 -3.41
N CYS A 53 -27.37 -4.11 -2.39
CA CYS A 53 -26.33 -4.41 -1.36
C CYS A 53 -26.84 -4.43 0.09
N CYS A 54 -26.09 -5.08 0.99
CA CYS A 54 -26.35 -5.20 2.44
C CYS A 54 -25.35 -4.39 3.29
N CYS A 55 -25.71 -4.18 4.56
CA CYS A 55 -24.94 -3.41 5.54
C CYS A 55 -24.43 -4.31 6.67
N LEU A 56 -23.27 -3.98 7.24
CA LEU A 56 -22.69 -4.62 8.42
C LEU A 56 -22.30 -3.59 9.47
N THR A 57 -22.66 -3.88 10.71
CA THR A 57 -22.31 -3.06 11.88
C THR A 57 -21.07 -3.62 12.58
N ASP A 58 -20.09 -2.75 12.85
CA ASP A 58 -19.11 -2.86 13.95
C ASP A 58 -18.25 -4.13 14.04
N GLN A 59 -18.12 -4.91 12.97
CA GLN A 59 -17.15 -6.00 12.93
C GLN A 59 -16.22 -5.82 11.73
N SER A 60 -14.93 -5.83 12.01
CA SER A 60 -13.86 -6.02 11.03
C SER A 60 -13.92 -7.39 10.33
N GLN A 61 -15.04 -8.12 10.45
CA GLN A 61 -15.30 -9.40 9.84
C GLN A 61 -16.52 -9.26 8.93
N ALA A 62 -16.30 -9.44 7.63
CA ALA A 62 -17.39 -9.67 6.70
C ALA A 62 -18.20 -10.90 7.16
N PRO A 63 -19.52 -10.91 6.97
CA PRO A 63 -20.37 -12.05 7.28
C PRO A 63 -19.87 -13.22 6.42
N ILE A 64 -19.89 -14.40 7.04
CA ILE A 64 -19.42 -15.65 6.43
C ILE A 64 -20.29 -16.03 5.22
N ASP A 65 -21.53 -15.53 5.15
CA ASP A 65 -22.49 -15.80 4.09
C ASP A 65 -22.46 -14.71 2.99
N HIS A 66 -21.59 -14.91 2.00
CA HIS A 66 -21.26 -13.97 0.91
C HIS A 66 -22.31 -13.85 -0.21
N ASN A 67 -23.58 -13.54 0.09
CA ASN A 67 -24.63 -13.39 -0.94
C ASN A 67 -24.96 -11.93 -1.30
N TYR A 68 -24.06 -10.97 -1.07
CA TYR A 68 -24.32 -9.55 -1.28
C TYR A 68 -23.31 -8.89 -2.22
N ALA A 69 -23.80 -8.06 -3.14
CA ALA A 69 -22.99 -7.54 -4.23
C ALA A 69 -21.90 -6.54 -3.80
N VAL A 70 -22.07 -5.82 -2.68
CA VAL A 70 -21.10 -4.83 -2.15
C VAL A 70 -21.28 -4.68 -0.62
N ASP A 71 -20.20 -4.56 0.15
CA ASP A 71 -20.23 -4.31 1.60
C ASP A 71 -19.43 -3.02 1.92
N LEU A 72 -20.05 -1.85 1.84
CA LEU A 72 -19.34 -0.56 1.96
C LEU A 72 -19.13 -0.13 3.43
N VAL A 73 -18.06 -0.56 4.10
CA VAL A 73 -17.76 -0.06 5.45
C VAL A 73 -17.07 1.31 5.41
N VAL A 74 -17.81 2.42 5.55
CA VAL A 74 -17.19 3.76 5.64
C VAL A 74 -16.77 4.09 7.08
N GLN A 75 -15.47 4.01 7.39
CA GLN A 75 -14.94 4.42 8.69
C GLN A 75 -14.22 5.77 8.62
N VAL A 76 -14.90 6.86 8.93
CA VAL A 76 -14.26 8.18 9.07
C VAL A 76 -13.95 8.43 10.55
N PRO A 77 -12.66 8.45 10.94
CA PRO A 77 -12.27 8.54 12.36
C PRO A 77 -12.60 9.91 13.00
N SER A 78 -12.78 10.98 12.21
CA SER A 78 -13.24 12.30 12.67
C SER A 78 -13.64 13.17 11.48
N ILE A 79 -14.60 14.08 11.69
CA ILE A 79 -15.02 15.10 10.70
C ILE A 79 -13.98 16.21 10.57
N ASP A 80 -13.17 16.44 11.61
CA ASP A 80 -12.25 17.57 11.71
C ASP A 80 -10.78 17.19 11.43
N SER A 81 -10.53 15.95 10.96
CA SER A 81 -9.19 15.48 10.59
C SER A 81 -9.22 14.56 9.37
N LYS A 82 -8.02 14.09 8.98
CA LYS A 82 -7.77 13.14 7.89
C LYS A 82 -8.87 12.09 7.76
N GLN A 83 -9.55 12.12 6.61
CA GLN A 83 -10.67 11.22 6.35
C GLN A 83 -10.13 9.92 5.75
N VAL A 84 -10.59 8.80 6.29
CA VAL A 84 -10.29 7.48 5.73
C VAL A 84 -11.60 6.91 5.20
N LEU A 85 -11.60 6.49 3.94
CA LEU A 85 -12.74 5.83 3.33
C LEU A 85 -12.36 4.39 3.08
N HIS A 86 -13.02 3.47 3.79
CA HIS A 86 -12.91 2.05 3.53
C HIS A 86 -14.07 1.63 2.61
N ILE A 87 -13.76 0.85 1.58
CA ILE A 87 -14.73 0.30 0.65
C ILE A 87 -14.41 -1.17 0.52
N SER A 88 -15.36 -2.00 0.90
CA SER A 88 -15.25 -3.43 0.67
C SER A 88 -16.32 -3.88 -0.31
N ALA A 89 -16.00 -4.83 -1.17
CA ALA A 89 -16.94 -5.35 -2.15
C ALA A 89 -16.69 -6.82 -2.40
N GLN A 90 -17.76 -7.60 -2.61
CA GLN A 90 -17.59 -8.95 -3.13
C GLN A 90 -17.05 -8.89 -4.57
N ASN A 91 -17.57 -7.95 -5.36
CA ASN A 91 -17.19 -7.73 -6.74
C ASN A 91 -16.71 -6.30 -6.95
N ALA A 92 -15.44 -6.13 -7.33
CA ALA A 92 -14.85 -4.82 -7.55
C ALA A 92 -15.56 -4.01 -8.65
N GLN A 93 -16.08 -4.69 -9.68
CA GLN A 93 -16.83 -4.08 -10.77
C GLN A 93 -18.23 -3.61 -10.34
N ALA A 94 -18.85 -4.24 -9.34
CA ALA A 94 -20.15 -3.77 -8.84
C ALA A 94 -20.00 -2.46 -8.04
N ALA A 95 -18.84 -2.24 -7.44
CA ALA A 95 -18.56 -1.07 -6.60
C ALA A 95 -18.15 0.20 -7.38
N VAL A 96 -17.96 0.14 -8.72
CA VAL A 96 -17.43 1.28 -9.51
C VAL A 96 -18.27 2.53 -9.34
N GLY A 97 -19.59 2.40 -9.53
CA GLY A 97 -20.52 3.53 -9.51
C GLY A 97 -20.53 4.21 -8.14
N THR A 98 -20.47 3.40 -7.08
CA THR A 98 -20.37 3.87 -5.70
C THR A 98 -19.04 4.56 -5.44
N LEU A 99 -17.92 3.93 -5.82
CA LEU A 99 -16.59 4.52 -5.68
C LEU A 99 -16.50 5.87 -6.43
N ALA A 100 -16.98 5.92 -7.68
CA ALA A 100 -16.98 7.14 -8.49
C ALA A 100 -17.86 8.23 -7.89
N GLY A 101 -19.07 7.88 -7.45
CA GLY A 101 -19.98 8.81 -6.80
C GLY A 101 -19.43 9.38 -5.50
N LEU A 102 -18.84 8.54 -4.64
CA LEU A 102 -18.20 8.96 -3.40
C LEU A 102 -17.00 9.86 -3.67
N LEU A 103 -16.15 9.50 -4.63
CA LEU A 103 -14.99 10.30 -5.00
C LEU A 103 -15.40 11.65 -5.61
N LEU A 104 -16.49 11.72 -6.38
CA LEU A 104 -17.06 12.98 -6.88
C LEU A 104 -17.67 13.86 -5.76
N LEU A 105 -18.28 13.25 -4.74
CA LEU A 105 -18.73 14.00 -3.56
C LEU A 105 -17.55 14.56 -2.76
N LEU A 106 -16.51 13.75 -2.58
CA LEU A 106 -15.28 14.09 -1.87
C LEU A 106 -14.45 15.15 -2.59
N ALA A 107 -14.45 15.11 -3.92
CA ALA A 107 -13.84 16.12 -4.78
C ALA A 107 -14.29 17.55 -4.41
N ASN A 108 -15.55 17.75 -4.02
CA ASN A 108 -16.05 19.06 -3.62
C ASN A 108 -15.60 19.51 -2.21
N GLY A 109 -14.86 18.66 -1.48
CA GLY A 109 -14.34 18.93 -0.13
C GLY A 109 -12.96 19.62 -0.11
N LYS A 110 -12.59 20.18 1.05
CA LYS A 110 -11.26 20.78 1.29
C LYS A 110 -10.29 19.86 2.02
N ASP A 111 -10.70 18.67 2.42
CA ASP A 111 -9.97 17.79 3.35
C ASP A 111 -9.09 16.77 2.62
N GLU A 112 -8.05 16.29 3.30
CA GLU A 112 -7.22 15.17 2.81
C GLU A 112 -7.94 13.84 2.99
N LEU A 113 -7.85 12.99 1.97
CA LEU A 113 -8.51 11.70 1.91
C LEU A 113 -7.50 10.56 1.75
N GLU A 114 -7.64 9.52 2.57
CA GLU A 114 -7.10 8.19 2.29
C GLU A 114 -8.22 7.25 1.87
N LEU A 115 -8.05 6.58 0.73
CA LEU A 115 -8.98 5.57 0.24
C LEU A 115 -8.39 4.18 0.48
N THR A 116 -9.19 3.25 0.98
CA THR A 116 -8.90 1.83 1.04
C THR A 116 -10.00 1.08 0.32
N PHE A 117 -9.64 0.38 -0.74
CA PHE A 117 -10.52 -0.50 -1.49
C PHE A 117 -10.09 -1.95 -1.30
N GLN A 118 -11.02 -2.81 -0.93
CA GLN A 118 -10.80 -4.23 -0.68
C GLN A 118 -11.85 -5.06 -1.41
N SER A 119 -11.41 -6.04 -2.19
CA SER A 119 -12.29 -7.10 -2.69
C SER A 119 -12.26 -8.29 -1.75
N PHE A 120 -13.40 -8.92 -1.45
CA PHE A 120 -13.46 -10.14 -0.62
C PHE A 120 -13.27 -11.42 -1.42
N ALA A 121 -13.60 -11.41 -2.71
CA ALA A 121 -13.32 -12.53 -3.58
C ALA A 121 -11.82 -12.59 -3.88
N THR A 122 -11.16 -13.60 -3.31
CA THR A 122 -9.71 -13.77 -3.40
C THR A 122 -9.28 -14.52 -4.65
N GLN A 123 -10.13 -15.39 -5.23
CA GLN A 123 -9.85 -16.15 -6.45
C GLN A 123 -11.12 -16.52 -7.27
N PRO A 124 -11.14 -16.26 -8.59
CA PRO A 124 -10.23 -15.37 -9.31
C PRO A 124 -10.36 -13.93 -8.77
N ARG A 125 -9.27 -13.15 -8.81
CA ARG A 125 -9.35 -11.72 -8.48
C ARG A 125 -10.28 -11.03 -9.47
N HIS A 126 -11.20 -10.20 -8.99
CA HIS A 126 -12.04 -9.43 -9.90
C HIS A 126 -11.26 -8.24 -10.46
N PRO A 127 -11.49 -7.88 -11.73
CA PRO A 127 -10.91 -6.69 -12.33
C PRO A 127 -11.37 -5.46 -11.54
N PHE A 128 -10.39 -4.66 -11.17
CA PHE A 128 -10.62 -3.30 -10.70
C PHE A 128 -11.10 -2.48 -11.89
N PRO A 129 -12.07 -1.58 -11.68
CA PRO A 129 -12.65 -0.82 -12.77
C PRO A 129 -11.62 -0.01 -13.56
N PRO A 130 -11.69 -0.01 -14.91
CA PRO A 130 -10.77 0.77 -15.72
C PRO A 130 -11.05 2.27 -15.54
N LEU A 131 -10.10 2.96 -14.92
CA LEU A 131 -10.23 4.39 -14.62
C LEU A 131 -9.93 5.29 -15.81
N ALA A 132 -9.30 4.75 -16.86
CA ALA A 132 -8.92 5.50 -18.06
C ALA A 132 -10.09 5.78 -19.02
N SER A 133 -11.25 5.17 -18.80
CA SER A 133 -12.49 5.50 -19.54
C SER A 133 -13.13 6.78 -18.96
N ASP A 134 -14.02 7.45 -19.72
CA ASP A 134 -14.78 8.69 -19.35
C ASP A 134 -15.60 8.60 -18.04
N THR A 135 -15.33 7.62 -17.20
CA THR A 135 -15.65 7.59 -15.79
C THR A 135 -15.23 8.92 -15.14
N GLY A 136 -16.13 9.49 -14.35
CA GLY A 136 -15.84 10.67 -13.53
C GLY A 136 -14.61 10.51 -12.63
N LEU A 137 -14.08 9.29 -12.46
CA LEU A 137 -12.91 9.02 -11.64
C LEU A 137 -11.60 9.60 -12.17
N ALA A 138 -11.32 9.52 -13.48
CA ALA A 138 -10.16 10.20 -14.03
C ALA A 138 -10.25 11.72 -13.83
N THR A 139 -11.46 12.26 -13.93
CA THR A 139 -11.72 13.69 -13.65
C THR A 139 -11.46 14.01 -12.18
N VAL A 140 -11.92 13.17 -11.23
CA VAL A 140 -11.64 13.37 -9.80
C VAL A 140 -10.15 13.24 -9.49
N LEU A 141 -9.48 12.24 -10.03
CA LEU A 141 -8.04 12.05 -9.83
C LEU A 141 -7.24 13.23 -10.41
N SER A 142 -7.60 13.70 -11.61
CA SER A 142 -6.93 14.83 -12.27
C SER A 142 -7.23 16.20 -11.67
N ALA A 143 -8.39 16.38 -11.02
CA ALA A 143 -8.82 17.65 -10.45
C ALA A 143 -8.06 18.08 -9.18
N LYS A 144 -6.86 17.51 -8.94
CA LYS A 144 -5.97 17.83 -7.80
C LYS A 144 -6.68 17.77 -6.45
N HIS A 145 -7.67 16.89 -6.32
CA HIS A 145 -8.25 16.62 -5.02
C HIS A 145 -7.19 15.97 -4.12
N LYS A 146 -7.27 16.26 -2.81
CA LYS A 146 -6.29 15.86 -1.80
C LYS A 146 -6.36 14.37 -1.45
N ILE A 147 -6.44 13.48 -2.44
CA ILE A 147 -6.29 12.05 -2.20
C ILE A 147 -4.81 11.80 -1.93
N VAL A 148 -4.47 11.69 -0.65
CA VAL A 148 -3.08 11.57 -0.20
C VAL A 148 -2.63 10.11 -0.14
N ALA A 149 -3.56 9.16 -0.12
CA ALA A 149 -3.23 7.75 -0.24
C ALA A 149 -4.37 6.91 -0.84
N VAL A 150 -4.01 5.86 -1.59
CA VAL A 150 -4.93 4.81 -2.03
C VAL A 150 -4.33 3.45 -1.68
N ARG A 151 -5.13 2.60 -1.04
CA ARG A 151 -4.82 1.20 -0.76
C ARG A 151 -5.76 0.31 -1.54
N LEU A 152 -5.23 -0.60 -2.34
CA LEU A 152 -5.99 -1.61 -3.08
C LEU A 152 -5.64 -2.98 -2.52
N GLN A 153 -6.64 -3.83 -2.29
CA GLN A 153 -6.46 -5.18 -1.78
C GLN A 153 -7.29 -6.20 -2.55
N PHE A 154 -6.68 -7.33 -2.93
CA PHE A 154 -7.34 -8.46 -3.61
C PHE A 154 -8.02 -8.13 -4.94
N VAL A 155 -7.50 -7.15 -5.70
CA VAL A 155 -8.05 -6.72 -6.98
C VAL A 155 -7.06 -6.90 -8.13
N ASP A 156 -7.57 -7.11 -9.34
CA ASP A 156 -6.78 -7.14 -10.57
C ASP A 156 -6.79 -5.76 -11.24
N VAL A 157 -5.67 -5.04 -11.20
CA VAL A 157 -5.59 -3.65 -11.67
C VAL A 157 -4.93 -3.63 -13.04
N ASP A 158 -5.68 -3.22 -14.06
CA ASP A 158 -5.15 -3.08 -15.42
C ASP A 158 -4.04 -2.02 -15.51
N ASP A 159 -3.24 -2.09 -16.59
CA ASP A 159 -2.11 -1.20 -16.85
C ASP A 159 -2.48 0.28 -16.82
N SER A 160 -3.57 0.65 -17.51
CA SER A 160 -3.97 2.04 -17.68
C SER A 160 -4.39 2.65 -16.35
N THR A 161 -5.12 1.88 -15.54
CA THR A 161 -5.55 2.26 -14.20
C THR A 161 -4.35 2.34 -13.25
N CYS A 162 -3.46 1.35 -13.30
CA CYS A 162 -2.26 1.33 -12.48
C CYS A 162 -1.39 2.57 -12.73
N GLN A 163 -1.13 2.90 -14.00
CA GLN A 163 -0.35 4.08 -14.39
C GLN A 163 -1.02 5.39 -13.96
N LEU A 164 -2.34 5.52 -14.17
CA LEU A 164 -3.08 6.72 -13.75
C LEU A 164 -2.97 6.93 -12.23
N LEU A 165 -3.20 5.89 -11.44
CA LEU A 165 -3.10 5.95 -9.99
C LEU A 165 -1.67 6.25 -9.56
N ALA A 166 -0.68 5.57 -10.13
CA ALA A 166 0.72 5.74 -9.78
C ALA A 166 1.24 7.16 -10.06
N LYS A 167 0.77 7.78 -11.14
CA LYS A 167 1.12 9.16 -11.51
C LYS A 167 0.45 10.21 -10.63
N THR A 168 -0.75 9.92 -10.12
CA THR A 168 -1.60 10.92 -9.48
C THR A 168 -1.52 10.88 -7.96
N ILE A 169 -1.39 9.68 -7.39
CA ILE A 169 -1.49 9.48 -5.95
C ILE A 169 -0.09 9.41 -5.34
N PRO A 170 0.25 10.24 -4.36
CA PRO A 170 1.61 10.28 -3.79
C PRO A 170 1.94 9.06 -2.93
N ARG A 171 0.92 8.38 -2.37
CA ARG A 171 1.09 7.19 -1.51
C ARG A 171 0.19 6.05 -1.97
N MET A 172 0.78 4.99 -2.53
CA MET A 172 0.04 3.83 -2.98
C MET A 172 0.37 2.59 -2.16
N GLU A 173 -0.63 1.74 -2.01
CA GLU A 173 -0.48 0.43 -1.40
C GLU A 173 -1.26 -0.60 -2.22
N TYR A 174 -0.57 -1.63 -2.70
CA TYR A 174 -1.15 -2.76 -3.43
C TYR A 174 -0.92 -4.02 -2.61
N ARG A 175 -1.97 -4.59 -2.00
CA ARG A 175 -1.87 -5.85 -1.26
C ARG A 175 -2.53 -6.98 -1.99
N GLN A 176 -1.74 -7.98 -2.41
CA GLN A 176 -2.27 -9.15 -3.10
C GLN A 176 -3.12 -8.72 -4.30
N CYS A 177 -2.63 -7.72 -5.04
CA CYS A 177 -3.21 -7.23 -6.28
C CYS A 177 -2.41 -7.76 -7.47
N THR A 178 -3.07 -7.88 -8.62
CA THR A 178 -2.36 -8.03 -9.89
C THR A 178 -2.12 -6.62 -10.43
N VAL A 179 -0.86 -6.27 -10.73
CA VAL A 179 -0.47 -4.88 -11.06
C VAL A 179 0.49 -4.84 -12.25
N GLU A 180 0.00 -5.20 -13.43
CA GLU A 180 0.86 -5.33 -14.61
C GLU A 180 1.59 -4.03 -14.99
N GLY A 181 0.97 -2.86 -14.82
CA GLY A 181 1.55 -1.57 -15.23
C GLY A 181 2.53 -0.93 -14.24
N LEU A 182 2.66 -1.45 -13.02
CA LEU A 182 3.40 -0.77 -11.95
C LEU A 182 4.90 -0.66 -12.26
N HIS A 183 5.50 -1.70 -12.84
CA HIS A 183 6.92 -1.70 -13.19
C HIS A 183 7.26 -0.59 -14.21
N GLN A 184 6.38 -0.31 -15.18
CA GLN A 184 6.57 0.76 -16.15
C GLN A 184 6.43 2.14 -15.51
N ALA A 185 5.46 2.30 -14.60
CA ALA A 185 5.28 3.53 -13.84
C ALA A 185 6.54 3.86 -13.01
N VAL A 186 7.12 2.86 -12.34
CA VAL A 186 8.39 3.04 -11.61
C VAL A 186 9.55 3.34 -12.57
N ALA A 187 9.71 2.57 -13.65
CA ALA A 187 10.80 2.78 -14.61
C ALA A 187 10.76 4.16 -15.28
N SER A 188 9.57 4.73 -15.46
CA SER A 188 9.35 6.04 -16.08
C SER A 188 9.30 7.21 -15.10
N ASN A 189 9.58 6.98 -13.81
CA ASN A 189 9.44 8.00 -12.75
C ASN A 189 8.01 8.58 -12.63
N GLN A 190 6.98 7.85 -13.06
CA GLN A 190 5.57 8.23 -12.97
C GLN A 190 4.87 7.42 -11.88
N CYS A 191 5.46 7.43 -10.68
CA CYS A 191 5.06 6.58 -9.57
C CYS A 191 4.88 7.40 -8.28
N PRO A 192 4.20 6.86 -7.26
CA PRO A 192 4.09 7.48 -5.95
C PRO A 192 5.46 7.66 -5.30
N SER A 193 5.58 8.65 -4.42
CA SER A 193 6.78 8.80 -3.57
C SER A 193 6.83 7.77 -2.45
N LYS A 194 5.68 7.23 -2.02
CA LYS A 194 5.60 6.12 -1.07
C LYS A 194 4.81 4.96 -1.64
N LEU A 195 5.42 3.79 -1.67
CA LEU A 195 4.87 2.60 -2.32
C LEU A 195 4.93 1.38 -1.39
N THR A 196 3.78 0.78 -1.12
CA THR A 196 3.69 -0.51 -0.44
C THR A 196 3.19 -1.57 -1.40
N ILE A 197 3.90 -2.70 -1.50
CA ILE A 197 3.56 -3.77 -2.45
C ILE A 197 3.58 -5.12 -1.73
N SER A 198 2.51 -5.89 -1.89
CA SER A 198 2.50 -7.33 -1.69
C SER A 198 2.11 -7.99 -3.01
N CYS A 199 3.05 -8.71 -3.60
CA CYS A 199 2.92 -9.31 -4.92
C CYS A 199 3.42 -10.75 -4.92
N THR A 200 3.23 -11.44 -6.04
CA THR A 200 3.82 -12.74 -6.34
C THR A 200 5.27 -12.59 -6.82
N LEU A 201 6.03 -13.68 -6.86
CA LEU A 201 7.41 -13.69 -7.37
C LEU A 201 7.48 -13.25 -8.84
N GLN A 202 6.50 -13.64 -9.67
CA GLN A 202 6.46 -13.29 -11.10
C GLN A 202 6.27 -11.79 -11.30
N GLU A 203 5.40 -11.16 -10.51
CA GLU A 203 5.19 -9.71 -10.54
C GLU A 203 6.42 -8.96 -10.01
N PHE A 204 7.04 -9.49 -8.95
CA PHE A 204 8.25 -8.93 -8.36
C PHE A 204 9.43 -8.91 -9.35
N ALA A 205 9.60 -9.98 -10.15
CA ALA A 205 10.68 -10.06 -11.14
C ALA A 205 10.61 -8.91 -12.16
N LYS A 206 9.40 -8.57 -12.64
CA LYS A 206 9.19 -7.41 -13.53
C LYS A 206 9.54 -6.10 -12.82
N PHE A 207 9.11 -5.97 -11.56
CA PHE A 207 9.29 -4.78 -10.76
C PHE A 207 10.77 -4.45 -10.47
N GLY A 208 11.59 -5.46 -10.15
CA GLY A 208 13.00 -5.27 -9.79
C GLY A 208 13.80 -4.49 -10.84
N THR A 209 13.57 -4.78 -12.12
CA THR A 209 14.24 -4.08 -13.24
C THR A 209 13.84 -2.61 -13.37
N GLY A 210 12.60 -2.25 -13.01
CA GLY A 210 12.08 -0.89 -13.13
C GLY A 210 12.59 0.08 -12.07
N LEU A 211 13.23 -0.42 -11.00
CA LEU A 211 13.78 0.42 -9.93
C LEU A 211 15.02 1.23 -10.35
N GLY A 212 15.78 0.73 -11.32
CA GLY A 212 17.01 1.38 -11.79
C GLY A 212 16.72 2.73 -12.43
N GLY A 213 17.44 3.78 -12.01
CA GLY A 213 17.22 5.15 -12.46
C GLY A 213 15.95 5.82 -11.91
N ASN A 214 15.17 5.13 -11.07
CA ASN A 214 14.05 5.77 -10.39
C ASN A 214 14.56 6.76 -9.32
N SER A 215 14.00 7.96 -9.32
CA SER A 215 14.35 9.08 -8.45
C SER A 215 13.15 9.65 -7.68
N VAL A 216 11.96 9.08 -7.91
CA VAL A 216 10.68 9.56 -7.37
C VAL A 216 10.25 8.77 -6.15
N VAL A 217 10.40 7.44 -6.14
CA VAL A 217 10.07 6.62 -4.96
C VAL A 217 11.08 6.92 -3.86
N ARG A 218 10.61 7.51 -2.75
CA ARG A 218 11.39 7.81 -1.55
C ARG A 218 11.23 6.74 -0.48
N SER A 219 10.05 6.12 -0.38
CA SER A 219 9.77 5.10 0.63
C SER A 219 9.11 3.88 0.00
N MET A 220 9.67 2.70 0.26
CA MET A 220 9.17 1.43 -0.25
C MET A 220 8.99 0.42 0.88
N ASP A 221 7.82 -0.22 0.95
CA ASP A 221 7.53 -1.33 1.88
C ASP A 221 7.08 -2.56 1.07
N LEU A 222 7.91 -3.60 1.06
CA LEU A 222 7.72 -4.82 0.28
C LEU A 222 7.28 -5.96 1.21
N LEU A 223 6.10 -6.54 0.96
CA LEU A 223 5.55 -7.66 1.71
C LEU A 223 5.65 -8.94 0.85
N LEU A 224 6.79 -9.63 0.95
CA LEU A 224 7.18 -10.71 0.03
C LEU A 224 6.94 -12.08 0.65
N HIS A 225 5.79 -12.70 0.40
CA HIS A 225 5.45 -14.02 0.95
C HIS A 225 6.04 -15.19 0.13
N PHE A 226 7.28 -15.05 -0.34
CA PHE A 226 7.95 -16.05 -1.18
C PHE A 226 9.47 -16.02 -0.96
N TRP A 227 10.13 -17.10 -1.35
CA TRP A 227 11.59 -17.18 -1.34
C TRP A 227 12.17 -16.36 -2.50
N LEU A 228 12.86 -15.27 -2.18
CA LEU A 228 13.48 -14.39 -3.16
C LEU A 228 14.90 -14.88 -3.47
N GLN A 229 15.12 -15.46 -4.64
CA GLN A 229 16.40 -16.03 -5.05
C GLN A 229 16.56 -16.01 -6.58
N GLY A 230 17.77 -16.31 -7.06
CA GLY A 230 18.06 -16.39 -8.49
C GLY A 230 17.92 -15.05 -9.21
N GLU A 231 17.44 -15.11 -10.44
CA GLU A 231 17.31 -13.96 -11.35
C GLU A 231 16.44 -12.82 -10.77
N PRO A 232 15.24 -13.08 -10.18
CA PRO A 232 14.45 -12.01 -9.56
C PRO A 232 15.18 -11.24 -8.45
N LEU A 233 15.99 -11.91 -7.63
CA LEU A 233 16.78 -11.24 -6.61
C LEU A 233 17.91 -10.41 -7.24
N HIS A 234 18.58 -10.96 -8.24
CA HIS A 234 19.66 -10.28 -8.94
C HIS A 234 19.18 -9.02 -9.67
N ASP A 235 18.04 -9.09 -10.34
CA ASP A 235 17.44 -7.93 -11.02
C ASP A 235 17.00 -6.86 -10.03
N PHE A 236 16.43 -7.26 -8.90
CA PHE A 236 16.10 -6.32 -7.82
C PHE A 236 17.35 -5.63 -7.25
N CYS A 237 18.41 -6.39 -6.96
CA CYS A 237 19.69 -5.83 -6.49
C CYS A 237 20.30 -4.87 -7.52
N ARG A 238 20.29 -5.21 -8.81
CA ARG A 238 20.74 -4.32 -9.87
C ARG A 238 19.91 -3.04 -9.94
N GLY A 239 18.60 -3.15 -9.79
CA GLY A 239 17.68 -2.01 -9.72
C GLY A 239 17.99 -1.07 -8.56
N LEU A 240 18.27 -1.63 -7.38
CA LEU A 240 18.68 -0.87 -6.19
C LEU A 240 20.01 -0.15 -6.38
N GLU A 241 21.01 -0.80 -6.98
CA GLU A 241 22.34 -0.20 -7.23
C GLU A 241 22.26 1.09 -8.07
N HIS A 242 21.30 1.16 -8.99
CA HIS A 242 21.09 2.31 -9.88
C HIS A 242 19.94 3.22 -9.44
N ASN A 243 19.32 2.96 -8.30
CA ASN A 243 18.24 3.82 -7.80
C ASN A 243 18.82 5.12 -7.23
N LEU A 244 18.15 6.24 -7.50
CA LEU A 244 18.64 7.58 -7.16
C LEU A 244 17.75 8.33 -6.16
N GLY A 245 16.59 7.75 -5.78
CA GLY A 245 15.60 8.44 -4.97
C GLY A 245 15.27 7.75 -3.64
N LEU A 246 15.50 6.45 -3.52
CA LEU A 246 15.01 5.67 -2.39
C LEU A 246 15.74 6.07 -1.10
N GLU A 247 14.98 6.48 -0.10
CA GLU A 247 15.45 6.92 1.22
C GLU A 247 15.12 5.89 2.31
N THR A 248 14.01 5.18 2.14
CA THR A 248 13.56 4.12 3.05
C THR A 248 13.17 2.86 2.29
N LEU A 249 13.79 1.73 2.64
CA LEU A 249 13.44 0.41 2.15
C LEU A 249 13.07 -0.49 3.33
N VAL A 250 11.83 -0.98 3.33
CA VAL A 250 11.34 -1.99 4.25
C VAL A 250 11.03 -3.23 3.42
N ILE A 251 11.56 -4.38 3.83
CA ILE A 251 11.26 -5.68 3.22
C ILE A 251 10.81 -6.62 4.33
N ARG A 252 9.56 -7.06 4.26
CA ARG A 252 8.92 -7.96 5.21
C ARG A 252 8.75 -9.32 4.58
N TYR A 253 8.78 -10.35 5.44
CA TYR A 253 8.72 -11.75 5.03
C TYR A 253 9.88 -12.14 4.09
N LEU A 254 10.97 -11.36 4.12
CA LEU A 254 12.11 -11.58 3.23
C LEU A 254 12.72 -12.95 3.53
N ASP A 255 12.66 -13.87 2.59
CA ASP A 255 13.36 -15.15 2.73
C ASP A 255 14.47 -15.18 1.66
N ILE A 256 15.74 -15.18 2.08
CA ILE A 256 16.94 -15.21 1.22
C ILE A 256 18.05 -16.04 1.85
N ASN A 257 18.86 -16.71 1.02
CA ASN A 257 20.05 -17.42 1.44
C ASN A 257 21.24 -16.45 1.70
N ASP A 258 22.41 -16.97 2.09
CA ASP A 258 23.57 -16.14 2.46
C ASP A 258 24.21 -15.43 1.25
N ASP A 259 24.17 -16.05 0.08
CA ASP A 259 24.60 -15.41 -1.18
C ASP A 259 23.68 -14.23 -1.52
N GLY A 260 22.37 -14.42 -1.39
CA GLY A 260 21.39 -13.37 -1.59
C GLY A 260 21.52 -12.22 -0.58
N TRP A 261 21.84 -12.54 0.68
CA TRP A 261 22.15 -11.56 1.72
C TRP A 261 23.35 -10.71 1.32
N THR A 262 24.45 -11.36 0.93
CA THR A 262 25.67 -10.69 0.47
C THR A 262 25.40 -9.81 -0.74
N MET A 263 24.64 -10.31 -1.71
CA MET A 263 24.30 -9.58 -2.93
C MET A 263 23.44 -8.34 -2.65
N LEU A 264 22.47 -8.43 -1.73
CA LEU A 264 21.65 -7.27 -1.33
C LEU A 264 22.51 -6.16 -0.72
N PHE A 265 23.38 -6.48 0.24
CA PHE A 265 24.24 -5.49 0.89
C PHE A 265 25.29 -4.92 -0.07
N HIS A 266 25.82 -5.73 -0.98
CA HIS A 266 26.71 -5.26 -2.02
C HIS A 266 26.03 -4.25 -2.95
N ALA A 267 24.77 -4.47 -3.35
CA ALA A 267 24.02 -3.52 -4.17
C ALA A 267 23.77 -2.18 -3.45
N LEU A 268 23.65 -2.20 -2.13
CA LEU A 268 23.35 -1.01 -1.33
C LEU A 268 24.60 -0.22 -0.91
N ARG A 269 25.81 -0.77 -1.03
CA ARG A 269 27.06 -0.19 -0.49
C ARG A 269 27.32 1.25 -0.93
N PHE A 270 26.93 1.62 -2.16
CA PHE A 270 27.07 2.97 -2.70
C PHE A 270 25.73 3.66 -2.99
N HIS A 271 24.64 3.17 -2.40
CA HIS A 271 23.32 3.75 -2.64
C HIS A 271 23.30 5.22 -2.17
N PRO A 272 22.97 6.18 -3.06
CA PRO A 272 23.24 7.60 -2.82
C PRO A 272 22.33 8.26 -1.78
N THR A 273 21.11 7.73 -1.61
CA THR A 273 20.05 8.37 -0.80
C THR A 273 19.47 7.48 0.31
N LEU A 274 19.79 6.19 0.35
CA LEU A 274 19.11 5.25 1.26
C LEU A 274 19.59 5.47 2.70
N GLN A 275 18.70 6.00 3.53
CA GLN A 275 18.98 6.32 4.94
C GLN A 275 18.47 5.22 5.89
N THR A 276 17.40 4.52 5.51
CA THR A 276 16.77 3.50 6.36
C THR A 276 16.56 2.20 5.61
N LEU A 277 17.12 1.12 6.16
CA LEU A 277 16.91 -0.26 5.71
C LEU A 277 16.30 -1.09 6.83
N CYS A 278 15.12 -1.65 6.60
CA CYS A 278 14.45 -2.53 7.55
C CYS A 278 14.15 -3.89 6.91
N LEU A 279 14.81 -4.93 7.39
CA LEU A 279 14.60 -6.31 6.95
C LEU A 279 13.82 -7.04 8.03
N GLN A 280 12.60 -7.46 7.75
CA GLN A 280 11.73 -8.13 8.71
C GLN A 280 11.36 -9.52 8.23
N PHE A 281 11.32 -10.43 9.18
CA PHE A 281 10.79 -11.77 9.03
C PHE A 281 9.59 -11.86 9.96
N THR A 282 8.68 -12.79 9.71
CA THR A 282 7.75 -13.18 10.76
C THR A 282 8.31 -14.34 11.56
N ASP A 283 8.27 -14.14 12.87
CA ASP A 283 8.75 -15.07 13.90
C ASP A 283 7.88 -16.33 14.00
N ASP A 284 6.69 -16.31 13.40
CA ASP A 284 5.68 -17.38 13.42
C ASP A 284 5.89 -18.51 12.41
N PHE A 285 6.92 -18.43 11.55
CA PHE A 285 7.25 -19.57 10.69
C PHE A 285 8.08 -20.58 11.48
N VAL A 286 7.60 -21.83 11.52
CA VAL A 286 8.17 -22.99 12.24
C VAL A 286 9.56 -23.42 11.70
N ASP A 287 10.14 -22.65 10.78
CA ASP A 287 11.31 -23.05 10.01
C ASP A 287 12.64 -22.78 10.73
N ASN A 288 13.38 -23.85 11.01
CA ASN A 288 14.73 -23.81 11.59
C ASN A 288 15.72 -23.04 10.71
N PHE A 289 15.46 -22.89 9.40
CA PHE A 289 16.30 -22.15 8.47
C PHE A 289 16.46 -20.67 8.82
N ARG A 290 15.47 -20.08 9.50
CA ARG A 290 15.51 -18.68 9.93
C ARG A 290 16.33 -18.49 11.21
N ARG A 291 16.48 -19.55 12.01
CA ARG A 291 17.37 -19.60 13.17
C ARG A 291 18.76 -20.02 12.71
N LEU A 292 19.55 -19.02 12.33
CA LEU A 292 20.92 -19.20 11.87
C LEU A 292 21.78 -19.84 12.96
N THR A 293 22.74 -20.68 12.57
CA THR A 293 23.80 -21.13 13.47
C THR A 293 24.64 -19.93 13.92
N PRO A 294 25.37 -20.00 15.05
CA PRO A 294 26.25 -18.92 15.48
C PRO A 294 27.18 -18.43 14.36
N GLU A 295 27.79 -19.34 13.61
CA GLU A 295 28.72 -19.02 12.52
C GLU A 295 28.04 -18.23 11.39
N ARG A 296 26.80 -18.61 11.03
CA ARG A 296 26.01 -17.90 10.00
C ARG A 296 25.56 -16.53 10.49
N ARG A 297 25.26 -16.35 11.78
CA ARG A 297 24.96 -15.02 12.37
C ARG A 297 26.17 -14.11 12.32
N THR A 298 27.34 -14.61 12.70
CA THR A 298 28.62 -13.89 12.59
C THR A 298 28.86 -13.47 11.15
N GLN A 299 28.74 -14.41 10.19
CA GLN A 299 28.91 -14.12 8.76
C GLN A 299 27.97 -13.03 8.25
N ARG A 300 26.66 -13.14 8.51
CA ARG A 300 25.69 -12.13 8.05
C ARG A 300 25.89 -10.77 8.71
N THR A 301 26.22 -10.75 9.99
CA THR A 301 26.48 -9.51 10.73
C THR A 301 27.76 -8.84 10.23
N GLN A 302 28.79 -9.63 9.90
CA GLN A 302 30.02 -9.14 9.26
C GLN A 302 29.74 -8.48 7.90
N VAL A 303 28.85 -9.06 7.08
CA VAL A 303 28.43 -8.43 5.82
C VAL A 303 27.79 -7.06 6.05
N VAL A 304 26.96 -6.89 7.09
CA VAL A 304 26.39 -5.58 7.43
C VAL A 304 27.49 -4.62 7.90
N LEU A 305 28.44 -5.10 8.70
CA LEU A 305 29.60 -4.31 9.12
C LEU A 305 30.39 -3.81 7.92
N ASP A 306 30.78 -4.69 7.00
CA ASP A 306 31.55 -4.35 5.81
C ASP A 306 30.80 -3.31 4.95
N PHE A 307 29.50 -3.50 4.77
CA PHE A 307 28.61 -2.53 4.13
C PHE A 307 28.67 -1.14 4.79
N LEU A 308 28.61 -1.06 6.11
CA LEU A 308 28.65 0.21 6.86
C LEU A 308 30.04 0.87 6.87
N GLU A 309 31.08 0.13 6.49
CA GLU A 309 32.42 0.69 6.39
C GLU A 309 32.57 1.54 5.11
N GLU A 310 31.87 1.14 4.04
CA GLU A 310 31.83 1.86 2.76
C GLU A 310 30.66 2.85 2.67
N ASN A 311 29.48 2.50 3.21
CA ASN A 311 28.28 3.33 3.12
C ASN A 311 28.23 4.37 4.26
N ARG A 312 28.23 5.65 3.87
CA ARG A 312 28.13 6.81 4.80
C ARG A 312 26.77 7.51 4.80
N VAL A 313 25.81 7.00 4.03
CA VAL A 313 24.47 7.60 3.86
C VAL A 313 23.46 6.92 4.79
N ILE A 314 23.57 5.61 4.95
CA ILE A 314 22.66 4.81 5.76
C ILE A 314 22.78 5.18 7.24
N GLN A 315 21.66 5.46 7.88
CA GLN A 315 21.56 5.91 9.28
C GLN A 315 20.87 4.88 10.16
N ASN A 316 20.06 4.01 9.58
CA ASN A 316 19.31 2.99 10.27
C ASN A 316 19.34 1.68 9.48
N VAL A 317 19.78 0.60 10.13
CA VAL A 317 19.67 -0.77 9.62
C VAL A 317 19.09 -1.64 10.72
N THR A 318 17.98 -2.33 10.43
CA THR A 318 17.35 -3.26 11.37
C THR A 318 17.05 -4.58 10.70
N TRP A 319 17.39 -5.67 11.36
CA TRP A 319 17.03 -7.04 10.99
C TRP A 319 16.80 -7.87 12.27
N PRO A 320 16.20 -9.08 12.20
CA PRO A 320 15.78 -9.78 13.40
C PRO A 320 16.93 -10.08 14.36
N ILE A 321 16.69 -9.88 15.66
CA ILE A 321 17.68 -10.04 16.73
C ILE A 321 18.26 -11.47 16.75
N PHE A 322 17.45 -12.50 16.47
CA PHE A 322 17.92 -13.88 16.43
C PHE A 322 18.82 -14.22 15.22
N GLN A 323 19.02 -13.29 14.28
CA GLN A 323 19.98 -13.40 13.18
C GLN A 323 21.23 -12.53 13.40
N GLN A 324 21.28 -11.77 14.49
CA GLN A 324 22.39 -10.90 14.84
C GLN A 324 23.47 -11.68 15.61
N ASP A 325 24.73 -11.36 15.32
CA ASP A 325 25.82 -11.66 16.22
C ASP A 325 25.95 -10.52 17.25
N GLN A 326 25.60 -10.81 18.50
CA GLN A 326 25.53 -9.81 19.55
C GLN A 326 26.90 -9.19 19.87
N GLU A 327 28.00 -9.90 19.61
CA GLU A 327 29.37 -9.40 19.84
C GLU A 327 29.73 -8.28 18.84
N LEU A 328 29.12 -8.28 17.66
CA LEU A 328 29.39 -7.33 16.58
C LEU A 328 28.39 -6.15 16.54
N MET A 329 27.30 -6.21 17.31
CA MET A 329 26.22 -5.21 17.23
C MET A 329 26.61 -3.83 17.76
N ASP A 330 27.57 -3.73 18.68
CA ASP A 330 28.02 -2.42 19.18
C ASP A 330 28.85 -1.67 18.12
N ASP A 331 29.63 -2.38 17.31
CA ASP A 331 30.33 -1.81 16.15
C ASP A 331 29.34 -1.32 15.09
N ILE A 332 28.27 -2.08 14.83
CA ILE A 332 27.16 -1.67 13.94
C ILE A 332 26.56 -0.34 14.44
N LYS A 333 26.18 -0.26 15.73
CA LYS A 333 25.58 0.96 16.31
C LYS A 333 26.51 2.16 16.20
N SER A 334 27.79 2.00 16.54
CA SER A 334 28.81 3.05 16.47
C SER A 334 28.96 3.61 15.05
N ARG A 335 28.94 2.74 14.02
CA ARG A 335 28.99 3.18 12.61
C ARG A 335 27.73 3.91 12.18
N LEU A 336 26.54 3.44 12.59
CA LEU A 336 25.27 4.12 12.29
C LEU A 336 25.18 5.49 12.97
N GLU A 337 25.64 5.62 14.22
CA GLU A 337 25.71 6.90 14.94
C GLU A 337 26.63 7.90 14.23
N ARG A 338 27.80 7.44 13.76
CA ARG A 338 28.72 8.26 12.96
C ARG A 338 28.06 8.80 11.69
N ASN A 339 27.30 7.96 10.98
CA ASN A 339 26.60 8.35 9.76
C ASN A 339 25.44 9.34 10.03
N ARG A 340 24.84 9.33 11.22
CA ARG A 340 23.84 10.33 11.61
C ARG A 340 24.49 11.70 11.84
N GLY A 341 25.63 11.74 12.53
CA GLY A 341 26.35 12.98 12.83
C GLY A 341 26.86 13.72 11.59
N THR A 342 27.23 13.01 10.52
CA THR A 342 27.66 13.62 9.25
C THR A 342 26.51 14.20 8.42
N GLY A 343 25.26 13.83 8.71
CA GLY A 343 24.09 14.37 8.04
C GLY A 343 23.74 15.79 8.49
N GLU A 344 23.86 16.08 9.79
CA GLU A 344 23.49 17.37 10.38
C GLU A 344 24.38 18.52 9.89
N GLU A 345 25.67 18.25 9.64
CA GLU A 345 26.62 19.23 9.10
C GLU A 345 26.31 19.63 7.64
N ARG A 346 25.67 18.74 6.86
CA ARG A 346 25.30 19.00 5.46
C ARG A 346 24.00 19.79 5.29
N GLU A 347 23.09 19.76 6.26
CA GLU A 347 21.84 20.54 6.19
C GLU A 347 22.02 22.02 6.55
N HIS A 348 23.16 22.38 7.14
CA HIS A 348 23.48 23.76 7.57
C HIS A 348 24.49 24.46 6.65
N SER A 349 24.92 23.80 5.56
CA SER A 349 25.84 24.31 4.54
C SER A 349 25.11 24.52 3.22
#